data_AF-A0A6A4NEV4-F1
#
_entry.id   AF-A0A6A4NEV4-F1
#
_cell.length_a   1.000
_cell.length_b   1.000
_cell.length_c   1.000
_cell.angle_alpha   90.00
_cell.angle_beta   90.00
_cell.angle_gamma   90.00
#
_symmetry.space_group_name_H-M   'P 1'
#
loop_
_entity.id
_entity.type
_entity.pdbx_description
1 polymer ?
#
loop_
_entity_poly.entity_id
_entity_poly.type
_entity_poly.pdbx_seq_one_letter_code
_entity_poly.pdbx_strand_id
1 'polypeptide(L)' 'MVIQGEAGAVIRGKKGSGGITIKKTGQALVFGIYEEPVTPGQCNIVVERLGDYFIDQGL' A
#
# COMPACT_ATOMS: atom_id res chain seq x y z
N MET A 1 -8.84 7.60 8.08
CA MET A 1 -10.08 6.91 7.68
C MET A 1 -9.70 5.77 6.75
N VAL A 2 -10.25 4.56 6.95
CA VAL A 2 -10.05 3.43 6.04
C VAL A 2 -10.83 3.69 4.76
N ILE A 3 -10.22 3.43 3.60
CA ILE A 3 -10.86 3.52 2.28
C ILE A 3 -10.78 2.15 1.58
N GLN A 4 -11.37 2.03 0.38
CA GLN A 4 -11.40 0.77 -0.36
C GLN A 4 -9.98 0.21 -0.60
N GLY A 5 -9.71 -0.94 0.01
CA GLY A 5 -8.53 -1.78 -0.22
C GLY A 5 -8.90 -3.07 -0.94
N GLU A 6 -8.11 -4.12 -0.70
CA GLU A 6 -8.33 -5.47 -1.19
C GLU A 6 -8.32 -6.45 -0.01
N ALA A 7 -9.40 -7.22 0.16
CA ALA A 7 -9.55 -8.11 1.30
C ALA A 7 -8.41 -9.13 1.35
N GLY A 8 -7.67 -9.15 2.47
CA GLY A 8 -6.53 -10.05 2.66
C GLY A 8 -5.23 -9.66 1.96
N ALA A 9 -5.22 -8.59 1.14
CA ALA A 9 -4.06 -8.18 0.36
C ALA A 9 -3.61 -6.73 0.62
N VAL A 10 -4.53 -5.76 0.60
CA VAL A 10 -4.18 -4.33 0.65
C VAL A 10 -5.10 -3.56 1.60
N ILE A 11 -4.52 -2.78 2.51
CA ILE A 11 -5.23 -1.82 3.34
C ILE A 11 -4.85 -0.42 2.87
N ARG A 12 -5.85 0.45 2.69
CA ARG A 12 -5.65 1.85 2.29
C ARG A 12 -6.28 2.78 3.32
N GLY A 13 -5.59 3.86 3.63
CA GLY A 13 -6.03 4.88 4.58
C GLY A 13 -5.84 6.28 4.02
N LYS A 14 -6.72 7.20 4.45
CA LYS A 14 -6.68 8.62 4.10
C LYS A 14 -6.70 9.52 5.33
N LYS A 15 -5.90 10.58 5.32
CA LYS A 15 -5.87 11.65 6.34
C LYS A 15 -5.63 12.99 5.63
N GLY A 16 -6.68 13.80 5.47
CA GLY A 16 -6.58 15.07 4.72
C GLY A 16 -6.20 14.82 3.25
N SER A 17 -5.19 15.54 2.76
CA SER A 17 -4.60 15.34 1.43
C SER A 17 -3.62 14.17 1.36
N GLY A 18 -3.11 13.70 2.51
CA GLY A 18 -2.24 12.54 2.59
C GLY A 18 -2.96 11.22 2.88
N GLY A 19 -2.18 10.15 2.95
CA GLY A 19 -2.69 8.83 3.26
C GLY A 19 -1.61 7.77 3.36
N ILE A 20 -2.07 6.52 3.36
CA ILE A 20 -1.22 5.35 3.54
C ILE A 20 -1.75 4.18 2.72
N THR A 21 -0.83 3.40 2.15
CA THR A 21 -1.10 2.10 1.54
C THR A 21 -0.26 1.05 2.23
N ILE A 22 -0.87 -0.08 2.58
CA ILE A 22 -0.23 -1.19 3.27
C ILE A 22 -0.51 -2.45 2.45
N LYS A 23 0.54 -3.08 1.91
CA LYS A 23 0.46 -4.34 1.18
C LYS A 23 0.97 -5.48 2.05
N LYS A 24 0.17 -6.53 2.18
CA LYS A 24 0.54 -7.77 2.87
C LYS A 24 1.35 -8.66 1.93
N THR A 25 2.45 -9.24 2.43
CA THR A 25 3.20 -10.34 1.78
C THR A 25 3.08 -11.63 2.59
N GLY A 26 3.84 -12.68 2.25
CA GLY A 26 3.84 -13.92 3.02
C GLY A 26 4.37 -13.73 4.45
N GLN A 27 5.40 -12.90 4.62
CA GLN A 27 6.18 -12.76 5.85
C GLN A 27 6.30 -11.30 6.33
N ALA A 28 5.90 -10.31 5.53
CA ALA A 28 6.08 -8.89 5.81
C ALA A 28 4.85 -8.04 5.48
N LEU A 29 4.92 -6.77 5.88
CA LEU A 29 3.97 -5.72 5.52
C LEU A 29 4.75 -4.55 4.91
N VAL A 30 4.39 -4.15 3.69
CA VAL A 30 4.99 -2.99 3.02
C VAL A 30 4.12 -1.77 3.30
N PHE A 31 4.69 -0.76 3.95
CA PHE A 31 4.00 0.50 4.28
C PHE A 31 4.50 1.61 3.37
N GLY A 32 3.59 2.30 2.69
CA GLY A 32 3.86 3.57 2.02
C GLY A 32 2.96 4.66 2.56
N ILE A 33 3.55 5.73 3.06
CA ILE A 33 2.84 6.94 3.48
C ILE A 33 3.09 8.00 2.41
N TYR A 34 2.04 8.73 2.03
CA TYR A 34 2.16 9.81 1.07
C TYR A 34 1.53 11.09 1.60
N GLU A 35 2.06 12.20 1.14
CA GLU A 35 1.53 13.54 1.32
C GLU A 35 1.50 14.26 -0.03
N GLU A 36 0.81 15.39 -0.10
CA GLU A 36 0.76 16.21 -1.31
C GLU A 36 2.17 16.65 -1.73
N PRO A 37 2.54 16.59 -3.03
CA PRO A 37 1.70 16.40 -4.21
C PRO A 37 1.49 14.95 -4.66
N VAL A 38 1.92 13.96 -3.88
CA VAL A 38 1.80 12.55 -4.26
C VAL A 38 0.35 12.11 -4.13
N THR A 39 -0.18 11.53 -5.21
CA THR A 39 -1.55 11.03 -5.26
C THR A 39 -1.66 9.63 -4.64
N PRO A 40 -2.86 9.22 -4.17
CA PRO A 40 -3.09 7.87 -3.67
C PRO A 40 -2.69 6.77 -4.67
N GLY A 41 -2.98 6.98 -5.97
CA GLY A 41 -2.66 6.02 -7.02
C GLY A 41 -1.16 5.81 -7.21
N GLN A 42 -0.35 6.86 -7.07
CA GLN A 42 1.10 6.76 -7.14
C GLN A 42 1.66 5.95 -5.96
N CYS A 43 1.15 6.18 -4.74
CA CYS A 43 1.55 5.39 -3.57
C CYS A 43 1.18 3.90 -3.73
N ASN A 44 -0.04 3.61 -4.19
CA ASN A 44 -0.50 2.25 -4.46
C ASN A 44 0.44 1.50 -5.40
N ILE A 45 0.80 2.12 -6.55
CA ILE A 45 1.68 1.48 -7.54
C ILE A 45 3.02 1.08 -6.93
N VAL A 46 3.64 1.94 -6.11
CA VAL A 46 4.94 1.66 -5.52
C VAL A 46 4.85 0.55 -4.48
N VAL A 47 3.89 0.65 -3.55
CA VAL A 47 3.75 -0.29 -2.43
C VAL A 47 3.30 -1.66 -2.91
N GLU A 48 2.34 -1.72 -3.83
CA GLU A 48 1.76 -2.97 -4.30
C GLU A 48 2.75 -3.72 -5.19
N ARG A 49 3.44 -3.05 -6.12
CA ARG A 49 4.46 -3.69 -6.97
C ARG A 49 5.63 -4.26 -6.17
N LEU A 50 6.08 -3.55 -5.13
CA LEU A 50 7.14 -4.05 -4.26
C LEU A 50 6.67 -5.27 -3.47
N GLY A 51 5.45 -5.24 -2.94
CA GLY A 51 4.88 -6.39 -2.23
C GLY A 51 4.63 -7.59 -3.13
N ASP A 52 4.18 -7.39 -4.36
CA ASP A 52 4.04 -8.46 -5.36
C ASP A 52 5.40 -9.09 -5.68
N TYR A 53 6.45 -8.28 -5.84
CA TYR A 53 7.81 -8.80 -6.02
C TYR A 53 8.27 -9.64 -4.82
N PHE A 54 7.99 -9.22 -3.59
CA PHE A 54 8.32 -10.02 -2.40
C PHE A 54 7.57 -11.35 -2.37
N ILE A 55 6.27 -11.34 -2.69
CA ILE A 55 5.46 -12.56 -2.79
C ILE A 55 6.05 -13.52 -3.84
N ASP A 56 6.44 -12.99 -5.01
CA ASP A 56 7.06 -13.79 -6.09
C ASP A 56 8.41 -14.39 -5.70
N GLN A 57 9.15 -13.75 -4.79
CA GLN A 57 10.40 -14.28 -4.21
C GLN A 57 10.17 -15.24 -3.02
N GLY A 58 8.92 -15.50 -2.63
CA GLY A 58 8.58 -16.37 -1.50
C GLY A 58 8.67 -15.69 -0.12
N LEU A 59 8.65 -14.35 -0.10
CA LEU A 59 8.66 -13.52 1.12
C LEU A 59 7.27 -12.99 1.50
#